data_AF-A0A0J9THE7-F1
#
_entry.id   AF-A0A0J9THE7-F1
#
_cell.length_a   1.000
_cell.length_b   1.000
_cell.length_c   1.000
_cell.angle_alpha   90.00
_cell.angle_beta   90.00
_cell.angle_gamma   90.00
#
_symmetry.space_group_name_H-M   'P 1'
#
loop_
_entity.id
_entity.type
_entity.pdbx_description
1 polymer ?
#
loop_
_entity_poly.entity_id
_entity_poly.type
_entity_poly.pdbx_seq_one_letter_code
_entity_poly.pdbx_strand_id
1 'polypeptide(L)'
;MGKVNIENELASIEYNQKQKVKEFFSKLQKNYSSITSDCAFIKENCCSYLNYWLDKQRKGKVIDVNEVAWEVIYKLWNTLKNSSVSCKRKHYYKPSDDMDKCVEFMVYCVNRDELQKHCEQDYNDGLKKRYCNNFNEYTKYYYDQFKSKIKCLKDSNKDIHYNWRFSDTCTLHNVAKTFPKYDEKKQTILDDTSKNPIDKCNVHEDSGTINCYMLDGLPVTLEELPTIHVIPLKYGIYAGSSFLGFFSLGLYLYKVNKLL
;
A
#
# COMPACT_ATOMS: atom_id res chain seq x y z
N MET A 1 -3.20 -27.90 8.83
CA MET A 1 -3.54 -26.56 9.38
C MET A 1 -4.62 -26.78 10.43
N GLY A 2 -4.30 -26.58 11.72
CA GLY A 2 -5.24 -26.85 12.82
C GLY A 2 -6.47 -25.93 12.71
N LYS A 3 -7.66 -26.50 12.85
CA LYS A 3 -8.93 -25.76 12.78
C LYS A 3 -8.92 -24.73 13.93
N VAL A 4 -8.73 -23.45 13.62
CA VAL A 4 -8.85 -22.37 14.61
C VAL A 4 -10.25 -22.49 15.20
N ASN A 5 -10.34 -22.80 16.50
CA ASN A 5 -11.62 -22.90 17.19
C ASN A 5 -12.13 -21.49 17.52
N ILE A 6 -12.62 -20.81 16.47
CA ILE A 6 -13.19 -19.46 16.55
C ILE A 6 -14.27 -19.39 17.63
N GLU A 7 -15.04 -20.46 17.86
CA GLU A 7 -16.13 -20.47 18.84
C GLU A 7 -15.64 -20.25 20.28
N ASN A 8 -14.43 -20.71 20.62
CA ASN A 8 -13.84 -20.46 21.93
C ASN A 8 -13.51 -18.97 22.14
N GLU A 9 -12.94 -18.31 21.13
CA GLU A 9 -12.62 -16.88 21.20
C GLU A 9 -13.90 -16.01 21.25
N LEU A 10 -14.95 -16.44 20.54
CA LEU A 10 -16.25 -15.78 20.53
C LEU A 10 -17.05 -15.98 21.83
N ALA A 11 -16.63 -16.86 22.74
CA ALA A 11 -17.34 -17.10 24.00
C ALA A 11 -17.49 -15.82 24.85
N SER A 12 -16.51 -14.91 24.73
CA SER A 12 -16.48 -13.62 25.44
C SER A 12 -17.33 -12.52 24.81
N ILE A 13 -17.95 -12.76 23.65
CA ILE A 13 -18.72 -11.76 22.89
C ILE A 13 -20.23 -12.01 23.05
N GLU A 14 -20.99 -10.93 23.13
CA GLU A 14 -22.46 -10.96 23.13
C GLU A 14 -23.00 -11.68 21.87
N TYR A 15 -24.07 -12.45 22.04
CA TYR A 15 -24.63 -13.29 20.97
C TYR A 15 -24.94 -12.53 19.68
N ASN A 16 -25.53 -11.34 19.80
CA ASN A 16 -25.90 -10.45 18.69
C ASN A 16 -24.69 -9.89 17.91
N GLN A 17 -23.47 -9.94 18.47
CA GLN A 17 -22.25 -9.45 17.84
C GLN A 17 -21.42 -10.55 17.18
N LYS A 18 -21.59 -11.82 17.62
CA LYS A 18 -20.81 -12.97 17.11
C LYS A 18 -20.86 -13.09 15.59
N GLN A 19 -22.03 -12.92 14.99
CA GLN A 19 -22.18 -13.05 13.53
C GLN A 19 -21.40 -11.97 12.78
N LYS A 20 -21.47 -10.71 13.22
CA LYS A 20 -20.71 -9.60 12.63
C LYS A 20 -19.20 -9.86 12.71
N VAL A 21 -18.72 -10.38 13.85
CA VAL A 21 -17.32 -10.76 14.04
C VAL A 21 -16.91 -11.90 13.12
N LYS A 22 -17.73 -12.96 12.98
CA LYS A 22 -17.47 -14.08 12.06
C LYS A 22 -17.34 -13.62 10.61
N GLU A 23 -18.25 -12.77 10.15
CA GLU A 23 -18.24 -12.25 8.78
C GLU A 23 -17.02 -11.35 8.52
N PHE A 24 -16.71 -10.45 9.46
CA PHE A 24 -15.53 -9.60 9.36
C PHE A 24 -14.24 -10.42 9.39
N PHE A 25 -14.13 -11.40 10.29
CA PHE A 25 -12.97 -12.28 10.38
C PHE A 25 -12.80 -13.12 9.11
N SER A 26 -13.89 -13.59 8.49
CA SER A 26 -13.81 -14.29 7.19
C SER A 26 -13.21 -13.41 6.09
N LYS A 27 -13.58 -12.12 6.04
CA LYS A 27 -12.96 -11.15 5.10
C LYS A 27 -11.48 -10.95 5.41
N LEU A 28 -11.15 -10.77 6.68
CA LEU A 28 -9.76 -10.63 7.12
C LEU A 28 -8.92 -11.88 6.79
N GLN A 29 -9.47 -13.08 6.99
CA GLN A 29 -8.80 -14.34 6.66
C GLN A 29 -8.55 -14.45 5.16
N LYS A 30 -9.52 -14.09 4.30
CA LYS A 30 -9.32 -14.06 2.84
C LYS A 30 -8.18 -13.11 2.46
N ASN A 31 -8.19 -11.90 3.02
CA ASN A 31 -7.13 -10.92 2.78
C ASN A 31 -5.75 -11.41 3.23
N TYR A 32 -5.68 -12.10 4.37
CA TYR A 32 -4.43 -12.65 4.90
C TYR A 32 -3.93 -13.82 4.05
N SER A 33 -4.82 -14.74 3.65
CA SER A 33 -4.47 -15.90 2.83
C SER A 33 -3.82 -15.50 1.51
N SER A 34 -4.35 -14.47 0.86
CA SER A 34 -3.74 -13.87 -0.32
C SER A 34 -2.32 -13.37 -0.16
N ILE A 35 -1.87 -13.01 1.04
CA ILE A 35 -0.48 -12.57 1.20
C ILE A 35 0.47 -13.70 0.76
N THR A 36 0.02 -14.95 0.92
CA THR A 36 0.79 -16.13 0.57
C THR A 36 0.82 -16.41 -0.93
N SER A 37 -0.31 -16.21 -1.63
CA SER A 37 -0.43 -16.48 -3.06
C SER A 37 -0.06 -15.28 -3.92
N ASP A 38 -0.49 -14.09 -3.52
CA ASP A 38 -0.53 -12.91 -4.36
C ASP A 38 0.58 -11.92 -3.96
N CYS A 39 0.99 -11.89 -2.68
CA CYS A 39 2.01 -10.96 -2.18
C CYS A 39 3.38 -11.60 -1.86
N ALA A 40 3.69 -12.78 -2.39
CA ALA A 40 4.83 -13.56 -1.93
C ALA A 40 6.19 -12.81 -1.99
N PHE A 41 6.35 -11.87 -2.92
CA PHE A 41 7.58 -11.09 -3.13
C PHE A 41 7.61 -9.73 -2.42
N ILE A 42 6.48 -9.27 -1.88
CA ILE A 42 6.33 -7.99 -1.16
C ILE A 42 5.56 -8.18 0.15
N LYS A 43 5.79 -9.34 0.80
CA LYS A 43 5.05 -9.78 1.98
C LYS A 43 5.01 -8.70 3.06
N GLU A 44 6.11 -7.99 3.25
CA GLU A 44 6.23 -6.94 4.25
C GLU A 44 5.29 -5.76 3.96
N ASN A 45 5.21 -5.30 2.71
CA ASN A 45 4.30 -4.23 2.30
C ASN A 45 2.84 -4.66 2.43
N CYS A 46 2.50 -5.90 2.03
CA CYS A 46 1.15 -6.42 2.21
C CYS A 46 0.78 -6.62 3.69
N CYS A 47 1.71 -7.08 4.53
CA CYS A 47 1.51 -7.16 5.97
C CYS A 47 1.31 -5.76 6.59
N SER A 48 2.08 -4.76 6.17
CA SER A 48 1.92 -3.37 6.64
C SER A 48 0.58 -2.80 6.22
N TYR A 49 0.19 -2.96 4.95
CA TYR A 49 -1.12 -2.56 4.45
C TYR A 49 -2.25 -3.21 5.23
N LEU A 50 -2.19 -4.53 5.44
CA LEU A 50 -3.26 -5.26 6.10
C LEU A 50 -3.38 -4.90 7.60
N ASN A 51 -2.25 -4.64 8.27
CA ASN A 51 -2.21 -4.07 9.62
C ASN A 51 -2.93 -2.72 9.68
N TYR A 52 -2.54 -1.80 8.78
CA TYR A 52 -3.15 -0.48 8.68
C TYR A 52 -4.64 -0.55 8.34
N TRP A 53 -5.03 -1.40 7.38
CA TRP A 53 -6.41 -1.61 6.96
C TRP A 53 -7.27 -2.02 8.15
N LEU A 54 -6.81 -2.96 8.97
CA LEU A 54 -7.55 -3.44 10.13
C LEU A 54 -7.82 -2.32 11.15
N ASP A 55 -6.82 -1.48 11.44
CA ASP A 55 -6.99 -0.33 12.32
C ASP A 55 -7.92 0.74 11.73
N LYS A 56 -7.88 0.94 10.41
CA LYS A 56 -8.82 1.81 9.70
C LYS A 56 -10.27 1.31 9.80
N GLN A 57 -10.50 0.00 9.68
CA GLN A 57 -11.83 -0.58 9.84
C GLN A 57 -12.39 -0.33 11.25
N ARG A 58 -11.56 -0.45 12.30
CA ARG A 58 -11.95 -0.15 13.69
C ARG A 58 -12.25 1.33 13.88
N LYS A 59 -11.33 2.21 13.48
CA LYS A 59 -11.50 3.67 13.61
C LYS A 59 -12.75 4.16 12.86
N GLY A 60 -12.99 3.63 11.67
CA GLY A 60 -14.14 3.96 10.84
C GLY A 60 -15.46 3.33 11.32
N LYS A 61 -15.45 2.49 12.38
CA LYS A 61 -16.61 1.75 12.88
C LYS A 61 -17.36 1.00 11.76
N VAL A 62 -16.62 0.39 10.84
CA VAL A 62 -17.19 -0.25 9.63
C VAL A 62 -18.10 -1.42 9.98
N ILE A 63 -17.86 -2.05 11.13
CA ILE A 63 -18.78 -2.97 11.77
C ILE A 63 -19.21 -2.39 13.12
N ASP A 64 -20.50 -2.49 13.39
CA ASP A 64 -21.10 -2.05 14.65
C ASP A 64 -20.98 -3.16 15.70
N VAL A 65 -19.82 -3.20 16.36
CA VAL A 65 -19.47 -4.12 17.45
C VAL A 65 -18.76 -3.35 18.56
N ASN A 66 -18.83 -3.85 19.79
CA ASN A 66 -18.22 -3.23 20.96
C ASN A 66 -16.70 -3.49 21.03
N GLU A 67 -16.04 -2.86 22.02
CA GLU A 67 -14.59 -2.99 22.20
C GLU A 67 -14.16 -4.44 22.48
N VAL A 68 -14.95 -5.19 23.25
CA VAL A 68 -14.65 -6.61 23.54
C VAL A 68 -14.60 -7.42 22.25
N ALA A 69 -15.54 -7.18 21.32
CA ALA A 69 -15.55 -7.84 20.03
C ALA A 69 -14.36 -7.46 19.14
N TRP A 70 -13.92 -6.20 19.17
CA TRP A 70 -12.69 -5.77 18.48
C TRP A 70 -11.44 -6.44 19.03
N GLU A 71 -11.33 -6.57 20.35
CA GLU A 71 -10.21 -7.29 20.96
C GLU A 71 -10.19 -8.77 20.55
N VAL A 72 -11.36 -9.40 20.39
CA VAL A 72 -11.43 -10.76 19.82
C VAL A 72 -10.98 -10.79 18.36
N ILE A 73 -11.33 -9.81 17.53
CA ILE A 73 -10.83 -9.72 16.14
C ILE A 73 -9.29 -9.65 16.11
N TYR A 74 -8.66 -8.89 17.02
CA TYR A 74 -7.20 -8.84 17.11
C TYR A 74 -6.58 -10.13 17.64
N LYS A 75 -7.23 -10.83 18.57
CA LYS A 75 -6.79 -12.18 18.99
C LYS A 75 -6.85 -13.13 17.81
N LEU A 76 -7.96 -13.12 17.07
CA LEU A 76 -8.16 -13.95 15.89
C LEU A 76 -7.12 -13.66 14.79
N TRP A 77 -6.64 -12.43 14.62
CA TRP A 77 -5.52 -12.13 13.71
C TRP A 77 -4.30 -13.01 13.98
N ASN A 78 -3.92 -13.20 15.25
CA ASN A 78 -2.74 -13.99 15.60
C ASN A 78 -2.86 -15.46 15.20
N THR A 79 -4.10 -15.95 15.03
CA THR A 79 -4.39 -17.31 14.55
C THR A 79 -4.19 -17.49 13.04
N LEU A 80 -4.11 -16.39 12.28
CA LEU A 80 -3.92 -16.42 10.83
C LEU A 80 -2.48 -16.74 10.41
N LYS A 81 -1.53 -16.61 11.35
CA LYS A 81 -0.11 -16.93 11.14
C LYS A 81 0.04 -18.36 10.66
N ASN A 82 0.83 -18.57 9.61
CA ASN A 82 1.13 -19.88 9.07
C ASN A 82 2.62 -19.97 8.71
N SER A 83 3.07 -21.16 8.28
CA SER A 83 4.47 -21.42 7.94
C SER A 83 4.99 -20.61 6.75
N SER A 84 4.12 -20.11 5.89
CA SER A 84 4.47 -19.40 4.65
C SER A 84 4.43 -17.87 4.81
N VAL A 85 3.59 -17.36 5.71
CA VAL A 85 3.41 -15.94 6.01
C VAL A 85 3.12 -15.72 7.49
N SER A 86 3.96 -14.90 8.12
CA SER A 86 3.78 -14.42 9.50
C SER A 86 3.78 -12.90 9.52
N CYS A 87 2.60 -12.28 9.41
CA CYS A 87 2.46 -10.85 9.62
C CYS A 87 2.39 -10.56 11.12
N LYS A 88 3.46 -9.99 11.69
CA LYS A 88 3.42 -9.47 13.05
C LYS A 88 2.38 -8.34 13.10
N ARG A 89 1.44 -8.44 14.04
CA ARG A 89 0.46 -7.38 14.29
C ARG A 89 1.21 -6.13 14.73
N LYS A 90 1.00 -5.02 14.03
CA LYS A 90 1.49 -3.67 14.38
C LYS A 90 0.29 -2.73 14.39
N HIS A 91 0.03 -2.11 15.54
CA HIS A 91 -1.11 -1.23 15.71
C HIS A 91 -0.77 0.19 15.28
N TYR A 92 -1.57 0.73 14.37
CA TYR A 92 -1.56 2.14 14.01
C TYR A 92 -2.69 2.83 14.79
N TYR A 93 -2.51 3.02 16.10
CA TYR A 93 -3.56 3.45 17.03
C TYR A 93 -4.21 4.80 16.68
N LYS A 94 -3.58 5.59 15.80
CA LYS A 94 -4.15 6.77 15.15
C LYS A 94 -3.65 6.84 13.70
N PRO A 95 -4.35 6.23 12.74
CA PRO A 95 -4.11 6.52 11.33
C PRO A 95 -4.44 8.00 11.15
N SER A 96 -3.42 8.84 11.04
CA SER A 96 -3.56 10.25 10.66
C SER A 96 -3.87 10.32 9.17
N ASP A 97 -4.44 11.44 8.71
CA ASP A 97 -4.59 11.72 7.29
C ASP A 97 -3.23 11.64 6.56
N ASP A 98 -2.14 11.86 7.31
CA ASP A 98 -0.76 11.72 6.86
C ASP A 98 -0.38 10.25 6.59
N MET A 99 -0.72 9.36 7.52
CA MET A 99 -0.52 7.92 7.37
C MET A 99 -1.36 7.36 6.21
N ASP A 100 -2.58 7.86 6.03
CA ASP A 100 -3.43 7.50 4.88
C ASP A 100 -2.72 7.80 3.56
N LYS A 101 -2.11 8.99 3.43
CA LYS A 101 -1.39 9.36 2.20
C LYS A 101 -0.07 8.59 2.04
N CYS A 102 0.59 8.22 3.13
CA CYS A 102 1.74 7.32 3.07
C CYS A 102 1.40 5.95 2.51
N VAL A 103 0.33 5.34 3.05
CA VAL A 103 -0.15 4.05 2.59
C VAL A 103 -0.61 4.16 1.14
N GLU A 104 -1.28 5.26 0.76
CA GLU A 104 -1.66 5.55 -0.63
C GLU A 104 -0.43 5.59 -1.56
N PHE A 105 0.66 6.23 -1.13
CA PHE A 105 1.91 6.28 -1.90
C PHE A 105 2.59 4.90 -2.02
N MET A 106 2.64 4.13 -0.93
CA MET A 106 3.12 2.75 -0.93
C MET A 106 2.32 1.87 -1.91
N VAL A 107 0.99 1.95 -1.85
CA VAL A 107 0.07 1.22 -2.75
C VAL A 107 0.27 1.65 -4.19
N TYR A 108 0.44 2.95 -4.45
CA TYR A 108 0.80 3.44 -5.77
C TYR A 108 2.07 2.78 -6.30
N CYS A 109 3.16 2.82 -5.52
CA CYS A 109 4.45 2.29 -5.94
C CYS A 109 4.36 0.80 -6.29
N VAL A 110 3.78 0.00 -5.39
CA VAL A 110 3.63 -1.45 -5.57
C VAL A 110 2.81 -1.77 -6.84
N ASN A 111 1.65 -1.13 -7.00
CA ASN A 111 0.77 -1.43 -8.13
C ASN A 111 1.34 -0.92 -9.46
N ARG A 112 2.03 0.23 -9.46
CA ARG A 112 2.72 0.73 -10.66
C ARG A 112 3.77 -0.28 -11.10
N ASP A 113 4.60 -0.76 -10.17
CA ASP A 113 5.68 -1.70 -10.49
C ASP A 113 5.11 -3.02 -11.03
N GLU A 114 3.92 -3.44 -10.60
CA GLU A 114 3.25 -4.57 -11.25
C GLU A 114 2.73 -4.25 -12.64
N LEU A 115 1.98 -3.14 -12.80
CA LEU A 115 1.46 -2.74 -14.11
C LEU A 115 2.57 -2.56 -15.13
N GLN A 116 3.75 -2.08 -14.69
CA GLN A 116 4.96 -2.02 -15.48
C GLN A 116 5.37 -3.39 -16.01
N LYS A 117 5.43 -4.44 -15.18
CA LYS A 117 5.77 -5.80 -15.62
C LYS A 117 4.81 -6.30 -16.70
N HIS A 118 3.51 -6.05 -16.55
CA HIS A 118 2.53 -6.45 -17.56
C HIS A 118 2.66 -5.68 -18.87
N CYS A 119 3.09 -4.42 -18.81
CA CYS A 119 3.36 -3.63 -20.00
C CYS A 119 4.67 -4.03 -20.70
N GLU A 120 5.68 -4.46 -19.94
CA GLU A 120 6.98 -4.93 -20.45
C GLU A 120 6.95 -6.37 -20.95
N GLN A 121 5.92 -7.15 -20.59
CA GLN A 121 5.73 -8.53 -21.04
C GLN A 121 5.38 -8.61 -22.54
N ASP A 122 5.84 -9.70 -23.16
CA ASP A 122 5.54 -10.04 -24.55
C ASP A 122 4.18 -10.74 -24.67
N TYR A 123 3.12 -9.97 -24.43
CA TYR A 123 1.76 -10.37 -24.75
C TYR A 123 1.44 -10.11 -26.23
N ASN A 124 0.32 -10.68 -26.71
CA ASN A 124 -0.25 -10.24 -27.97
C ASN A 124 -0.51 -8.71 -27.95
N ASP A 125 -0.41 -8.08 -29.12
CA ASP A 125 -0.42 -6.61 -29.24
C ASP A 125 -1.65 -5.95 -28.58
N GLY A 126 -2.81 -6.60 -28.65
CA GLY A 126 -4.05 -6.10 -28.04
C GLY A 126 -4.01 -6.08 -26.51
N LEU A 127 -3.53 -7.15 -25.88
CA LEU A 127 -3.39 -7.23 -24.42
C LEU A 127 -2.29 -6.30 -23.91
N LYS A 128 -1.14 -6.26 -24.59
CA LYS A 128 -0.03 -5.36 -24.24
C LYS A 128 -0.49 -3.91 -24.26
N LYS A 129 -1.15 -3.49 -25.34
CA LYS A 129 -1.72 -2.14 -25.46
C LYS A 129 -2.68 -1.80 -24.33
N ARG A 130 -3.58 -2.73 -23.96
CA ARG A 130 -4.51 -2.53 -22.85
C ARG A 130 -3.79 -2.34 -21.51
N TYR A 131 -2.78 -3.16 -21.20
CA TYR A 131 -2.01 -3.02 -19.96
C TYR A 131 -1.20 -1.72 -19.92
N CYS A 132 -0.53 -1.38 -21.01
CA CYS A 132 0.26 -0.15 -21.09
C CYS A 132 -0.60 1.12 -21.05
N ASN A 133 -1.82 1.09 -21.62
CA ASN A 133 -2.77 2.19 -21.48
C ASN A 133 -3.23 2.34 -20.02
N ASN A 134 -3.59 1.23 -19.37
CA ASN A 134 -3.95 1.25 -17.95
C ASN A 134 -2.78 1.77 -17.09
N PHE A 135 -1.54 1.40 -17.42
CA PHE A 135 -0.34 1.92 -16.75
C PHE A 135 -0.26 3.45 -16.86
N ASN A 136 -0.39 4.00 -18.08
CA ASN A 136 -0.36 5.44 -18.30
C ASN A 136 -1.49 6.18 -17.57
N GLU A 137 -2.72 5.65 -17.60
CA GLU A 137 -3.85 6.21 -16.86
C GLU A 137 -3.61 6.19 -15.36
N TYR A 138 -3.08 5.07 -14.84
CA TYR A 138 -2.78 4.90 -13.42
C TYR A 138 -1.70 5.88 -12.95
N THR A 139 -0.57 5.98 -13.66
CA THR A 139 0.52 6.90 -13.27
C THR A 139 0.11 8.35 -13.39
N LYS A 140 -0.72 8.71 -14.38
CA LYS A 140 -1.27 10.06 -14.51
C LYS A 140 -2.23 10.40 -13.35
N TYR A 141 -3.18 9.51 -13.06
CA TYR A 141 -4.15 9.72 -11.99
C TYR A 141 -3.45 9.99 -10.65
N TYR A 142 -2.48 9.15 -10.28
CA TYR A 142 -1.77 9.33 -9.01
C TYR A 142 -0.85 10.56 -9.01
N TYR A 143 -0.24 10.92 -10.15
CA TYR A 143 0.50 12.17 -10.25
C TYR A 143 -0.39 13.37 -9.90
N ASP A 144 -1.58 13.47 -10.51
CA ASP A 144 -2.51 14.57 -10.29
C ASP A 144 -3.01 14.60 -8.82
N GLN A 145 -3.26 13.42 -8.23
CA GLN A 145 -3.64 13.29 -6.83
C GLN A 145 -2.52 13.76 -5.87
N PHE A 146 -1.29 13.29 -6.06
CA PHE A 146 -0.19 13.68 -5.17
C PHE A 146 0.20 15.15 -5.35
N LYS A 147 0.24 15.66 -6.58
CA LYS A 147 0.58 17.07 -6.86
C LYS A 147 -0.45 18.04 -6.28
N SER A 148 -1.73 17.66 -6.22
CA SER A 148 -2.77 18.49 -5.58
C SER A 148 -2.79 18.38 -4.05
N LYS A 149 -2.49 17.20 -3.50
CA LYS A 149 -2.50 16.95 -2.04
C LYS A 149 -1.21 17.39 -1.32
N ILE A 150 -0.08 17.50 -2.04
CA ILE A 150 1.25 17.79 -1.48
C ILE A 150 1.76 19.12 -2.05
N LYS A 151 1.74 20.16 -1.22
CA LYS A 151 2.14 21.52 -1.63
C LYS A 151 3.65 21.61 -1.89
N CYS A 152 4.45 21.09 -0.96
CA CYS A 152 5.90 21.09 -1.05
C CYS A 152 6.49 19.92 -0.27
N LEU A 153 7.70 19.50 -0.61
CA LEU A 153 8.50 18.51 0.13
C LEU A 153 9.44 19.25 1.07
N LYS A 154 9.47 18.88 2.35
CA LYS A 154 10.45 19.46 3.28
C LYS A 154 11.86 19.11 2.81
N ASP A 155 12.69 20.15 2.66
CA ASP A 155 14.10 19.98 2.26
C ASP A 155 14.89 19.46 3.46
N SER A 156 14.95 18.14 3.58
CA SER A 156 15.56 17.52 4.74
C SER A 156 17.03 17.18 4.49
N ASN A 157 17.86 18.19 4.25
CA ASN A 157 19.31 18.04 4.49
C ASN A 157 19.62 17.74 5.97
N LYS A 158 18.61 17.79 6.86
CA LYS A 158 18.70 17.47 8.30
C LYS A 158 17.80 16.34 8.80
N ASP A 159 16.76 15.90 8.06
CA ASP A 159 16.02 14.67 8.45
C ASP A 159 16.68 13.46 7.80
N ILE A 160 17.17 12.58 8.65
CA ILE A 160 17.84 11.32 8.31
C ILE A 160 16.85 10.32 7.67
N HIS A 161 15.55 10.61 7.75
CA HIS A 161 14.47 9.76 7.27
C HIS A 161 13.91 10.31 5.96
N TYR A 162 14.07 9.54 4.89
CA TYR A 162 13.68 9.91 3.53
C TYR A 162 12.16 9.99 3.40
N ASN A 163 11.59 11.15 3.73
CA ASN A 163 10.18 11.42 3.54
C ASN A 163 9.79 11.15 2.08
N TRP A 164 8.68 10.45 1.85
CA TRP A 164 8.16 10.14 0.51
C TRP A 164 9.10 9.35 -0.41
N ARG A 165 9.96 8.49 0.14
CA ARG A 165 10.77 7.52 -0.60
C ARG A 165 10.35 6.09 -0.25
N PHE A 166 9.74 5.42 -1.22
CA PHE A 166 9.43 3.99 -1.11
C PHE A 166 10.58 3.12 -1.64
N SER A 167 11.16 3.52 -2.78
CA SER A 167 12.30 2.86 -3.43
C SER A 167 13.10 3.86 -4.26
N ASP A 168 14.21 3.43 -4.88
CA ASP A 168 15.01 4.27 -5.78
C ASP A 168 14.29 4.63 -7.09
N THR A 169 13.25 3.88 -7.43
CA THR A 169 12.37 4.11 -8.58
C THR A 169 11.04 4.76 -8.16
N CYS A 170 10.75 4.82 -6.86
CA CYS A 170 9.53 5.41 -6.32
C CYS A 170 9.83 6.38 -5.18
N THR A 171 10.00 7.65 -5.54
CA THR A 171 10.26 8.74 -4.62
C THR A 171 9.69 10.06 -5.14
N LEU A 172 8.93 10.79 -4.32
CA LEU A 172 8.41 12.09 -4.75
C LEU A 172 9.50 13.14 -5.00
N HIS A 173 10.72 12.90 -4.52
CA HIS A 173 11.91 13.70 -4.85
C HIS A 173 12.36 13.55 -6.31
N ASN A 174 11.89 12.51 -7.01
CA ASN A 174 12.07 12.32 -8.45
C ASN A 174 10.72 11.95 -9.09
N VAL A 175 9.95 12.99 -9.42
CA VAL A 175 8.61 12.86 -10.01
C VAL A 175 8.66 12.15 -11.37
N ALA A 176 9.63 12.46 -12.23
CA ALA A 176 9.70 11.90 -13.58
C ALA A 176 9.84 10.36 -13.55
N LYS A 177 10.70 9.87 -12.65
CA LYS A 177 10.93 8.43 -12.46
C LYS A 177 9.79 7.75 -11.70
N THR A 178 9.18 8.48 -10.76
CA THR A 178 8.08 7.95 -9.93
C THR A 178 6.77 7.85 -10.69
N PHE A 179 6.52 8.77 -11.62
CA PHE A 179 5.33 8.77 -12.46
C PHE A 179 5.75 8.64 -13.92
N PRO A 180 6.30 7.49 -14.32
CA PRO A 180 6.76 7.27 -15.68
C PRO A 180 5.57 7.16 -16.64
N LYS A 181 5.87 7.10 -17.94
CA LYS A 181 4.89 6.83 -18.99
C LYS A 181 5.42 5.79 -19.97
N TYR A 182 4.53 4.96 -20.46
CA TYR A 182 4.76 4.13 -21.63
C TYR A 182 4.70 4.99 -22.90
N ASP A 183 5.77 4.93 -23.68
CA ASP A 183 5.88 5.53 -25.01
C ASP A 183 5.52 4.47 -26.06
N GLU A 184 4.38 4.64 -26.72
CA GLU A 184 3.89 3.70 -27.74
C GLU A 184 4.83 3.59 -28.95
N LYS A 185 5.54 4.68 -29.31
CA LYS A 185 6.43 4.70 -30.49
C LYS A 185 7.71 3.92 -30.23
N LYS A 186 8.26 4.07 -29.03
CA LYS A 186 9.47 3.34 -28.59
C LYS A 186 9.15 2.00 -27.95
N GLN A 187 7.87 1.70 -27.74
CA GLN A 187 7.37 0.51 -27.05
C GLN A 187 8.04 0.26 -25.70
N THR A 188 8.33 1.32 -24.95
CA THR A 188 9.09 1.23 -23.70
C THR A 188 8.58 2.24 -22.68
N ILE A 189 8.83 1.96 -21.39
CA ILE A 189 8.52 2.88 -20.30
C ILE A 189 9.69 3.85 -20.14
N LEU A 190 9.36 5.13 -20.04
CA LEU A 190 10.31 6.23 -19.90
C LEU A 190 9.96 7.07 -18.68
N ASP A 191 10.99 7.65 -18.07
CA ASP A 191 10.83 8.74 -17.12
C ASP A 191 10.07 9.88 -17.78
N ASP A 192 8.99 10.35 -17.15
CA ASP A 192 8.14 11.38 -17.72
C ASP A 192 8.63 12.78 -17.34
N THR A 193 9.63 13.26 -18.07
CA THR A 193 10.24 14.58 -17.86
C THR A 193 9.30 15.76 -18.10
N SER A 194 8.09 15.51 -18.63
CA SER A 194 7.06 16.55 -18.76
C SER A 194 6.34 16.85 -17.45
N LYS A 195 6.46 15.98 -16.43
CA LYS A 195 5.84 16.18 -15.12
C LYS A 195 6.69 17.13 -14.27
N ASN A 196 6.05 18.19 -13.80
CA ASN A 196 6.70 19.17 -12.93
C ASN A 196 7.08 18.52 -11.59
N PRO A 197 8.31 18.77 -11.09
CA PRO A 197 8.71 18.39 -9.73
C PRO A 197 7.74 18.93 -8.66
N ILE A 198 7.77 18.33 -7.48
CA ILE A 198 7.13 18.91 -6.29
C ILE A 198 8.11 19.90 -5.68
N ASP A 199 7.64 21.11 -5.36
CA ASP A 199 8.47 22.19 -4.85
C ASP A 199 9.04 21.85 -3.47
N LYS A 200 10.18 22.44 -3.12
CA LYS A 200 10.73 22.33 -1.76
C LYS A 200 10.09 23.37 -0.85
N CYS A 201 9.81 22.99 0.41
CA CYS A 201 9.24 23.92 1.37
C CYS A 201 10.25 24.99 1.81
N ASN A 202 9.81 26.24 1.91
CA ASN A 202 10.59 27.31 2.52
C ASN A 202 10.69 27.11 4.04
N VAL A 203 11.84 27.47 4.64
CA VAL A 203 12.16 27.24 6.08
C VAL A 203 11.14 27.90 7.04
N HIS A 204 10.41 28.92 6.57
CA HIS A 204 9.49 29.73 7.37
C HIS A 204 8.01 29.51 7.07
N GLU A 205 7.67 28.66 6.10
CA GLU A 205 6.27 28.33 5.84
C GLU A 205 5.81 27.26 6.83
N ASP A 206 4.67 27.48 7.48
CA ASP A 206 3.94 26.39 8.13
C ASP A 206 3.58 25.42 7.01
N SER A 207 4.41 24.39 6.88
CA SER A 207 4.50 23.60 5.67
C SER A 207 3.13 23.02 5.29
N GLY A 208 2.24 22.81 6.28
CA GLY A 208 1.06 21.94 6.12
C GLY A 208 1.46 20.59 5.51
N THR A 209 2.76 20.28 5.55
CA THR A 209 3.38 19.26 4.75
C THR A 209 3.37 18.01 5.55
N ILE A 210 2.71 17.06 4.95
CA ILE A 210 2.56 15.71 5.43
C ILE A 210 3.92 15.06 5.26
N ASN A 211 4.55 14.75 6.40
CA ASN A 211 5.81 14.03 6.40
C ASN A 211 5.50 12.54 6.35
N CYS A 212 5.78 11.95 5.18
CA CYS A 212 5.60 10.54 5.02
C CYS A 212 6.88 9.75 5.29
N TYR A 213 7.02 9.23 6.51
CA TYR A 213 8.17 8.42 6.88
C TYR A 213 7.99 6.99 6.38
N MET A 214 8.94 6.55 5.55
CA MET A 214 9.01 5.19 5.05
C MET A 214 10.35 4.56 5.44
N LEU A 215 10.28 3.39 6.08
CA LEU A 215 11.43 2.54 6.38
C LEU A 215 11.27 1.25 5.59
N ASP A 216 12.23 0.97 4.70
CA ASP A 216 12.20 -0.19 3.80
C ASP A 216 10.90 -0.28 2.98
N GLY A 217 10.40 0.88 2.51
CA GLY A 217 9.15 0.97 1.76
C GLY A 217 7.89 0.76 2.60
N LEU A 218 8.00 0.67 3.93
CA LEU A 218 6.86 0.55 4.83
C LEU A 218 6.58 1.88 5.53
N PRO A 219 5.30 2.30 5.59
CA PRO A 219 4.94 3.49 6.36
C PRO A 219 5.14 3.25 7.86
N VAL A 220 5.85 4.18 8.50
CA VAL A 220 6.20 4.15 9.92
C VAL A 220 5.86 5.48 10.59
N THR A 221 5.70 5.45 11.90
CA THR A 221 5.57 6.66 12.71
C THR A 221 6.94 7.26 13.03
N LEU A 222 6.98 8.55 13.38
CA LEU A 222 8.22 9.23 13.76
C LEU A 222 8.91 8.56 14.97
N GLU A 223 8.12 8.05 15.91
CA GLU A 223 8.61 7.36 17.12
C GLU A 223 9.25 5.99 16.82
N GLU A 224 8.89 5.36 15.70
CA GLU A 224 9.46 4.08 15.24
C GLU A 224 10.78 4.25 14.48
N LEU A 225 11.17 5.50 14.17
CA LEU A 225 12.37 5.76 13.39
C LEU A 225 13.64 5.61 14.25
N PRO A 226 14.68 4.93 13.73
CA PRO A 226 15.91 4.71 14.46
C PRO A 226 16.68 6.02 14.69
N THR A 227 17.18 6.22 15.91
CA THR A 227 17.89 7.41 16.37
C THR A 227 19.37 7.50 15.95
N ILE A 228 19.69 7.39 14.64
CA ILE A 228 21.01 7.66 13.98
C ILE A 228 21.88 6.43 13.62
N HIS A 229 22.16 6.21 12.32
CA HIS A 229 23.37 6.56 11.53
C HIS A 229 23.17 5.89 10.16
N VAL A 230 23.24 6.68 9.09
CA VAL A 230 22.92 6.27 7.71
C VAL A 230 23.81 5.11 7.27
N ILE A 231 23.26 3.90 7.26
CA ILE A 231 23.77 2.85 6.37
C ILE A 231 22.99 3.01 5.08
N PRO A 232 23.62 3.42 3.97
CA PRO A 232 22.96 3.43 2.67
C PRO A 232 22.73 1.97 2.29
N LEU A 233 21.56 1.42 2.61
CA LEU A 233 21.25 0.06 2.21
C LEU A 233 21.01 0.04 0.69
N LYS A 234 21.88 -0.71 0.01
CA LYS A 234 21.71 -1.16 -1.38
C LYS A 234 20.46 -2.04 -1.42
N TYR A 235 19.43 -1.65 -2.16
CA TYR A 235 18.29 -2.52 -2.43
C TYR A 235 18.28 -2.98 -3.89
N GLY A 236 18.17 -4.30 -4.03
CA GLY A 236 18.18 -5.02 -5.29
C GLY A 236 16.88 -4.88 -6.07
N ILE A 237 16.99 -5.11 -7.36
CA ILE A 237 15.92 -5.11 -8.36
C ILE A 237 14.93 -6.24 -8.00
N TYR A 238 13.69 -5.88 -7.63
CA TYR A 238 12.63 -6.86 -7.37
C TYR A 238 11.88 -7.17 -8.68
N ALA A 239 12.11 -8.36 -9.24
CA ALA A 239 11.50 -8.84 -10.48
C ALA A 239 10.48 -9.97 -10.22
N GLY A 240 9.31 -9.88 -10.89
CA GLY A 240 8.28 -10.92 -11.15
C GLY A 240 7.53 -11.49 -9.92
N SER A 241 6.23 -11.78 -9.90
CA SER A 241 5.16 -11.85 -10.91
C SER A 241 3.78 -11.96 -10.22
N SER A 242 2.74 -11.41 -10.88
CA SER A 242 1.29 -11.64 -10.75
C SER A 242 0.52 -10.93 -9.62
N PHE A 243 0.23 -9.63 -9.78
CA PHE A 243 -0.80 -8.94 -8.98
C PHE A 243 -2.05 -8.57 -9.79
N LEU A 244 -3.11 -9.33 -9.54
CA LEU A 244 -4.48 -8.87 -9.70
C LEU A 244 -5.16 -8.85 -8.34
N GLY A 245 -5.22 -7.67 -7.73
CA GLY A 245 -6.33 -7.33 -6.85
C GLY A 245 -6.10 -7.48 -5.35
N PHE A 246 -5.42 -6.51 -4.75
CA PHE A 246 -5.59 -6.20 -3.32
C PHE A 246 -6.41 -4.92 -3.09
N PHE A 247 -7.67 -4.94 -3.53
CA PHE A 247 -8.75 -3.98 -3.23
C PHE A 247 -9.23 -2.97 -4.29
N SER A 248 -8.65 -2.87 -5.49
CA SER A 248 -9.25 -1.98 -6.51
C SER A 248 -9.00 -2.28 -7.99
N LEU A 249 -8.34 -3.38 -8.37
CA LEU A 249 -8.54 -3.90 -9.74
C LEU A 249 -9.88 -4.63 -9.88
N GLY A 250 -10.46 -5.17 -8.80
CA GLY A 250 -11.81 -5.74 -8.84
C GLY A 250 -12.90 -4.71 -9.21
N LEU A 251 -12.72 -3.44 -8.87
CA LEU A 251 -13.63 -2.35 -9.26
C LEU A 251 -13.26 -1.73 -10.61
N TYR A 252 -11.97 -1.63 -10.96
CA TYR A 252 -11.56 -1.11 -12.27
C TYR A 252 -11.80 -2.12 -13.42
N LEU A 253 -11.45 -3.40 -13.23
CA LEU A 253 -11.68 -4.45 -14.23
C LEU A 253 -13.15 -4.88 -14.34
N TYR A 254 -13.95 -4.80 -13.28
CA TYR A 254 -15.41 -4.98 -13.40
C TYR A 254 -16.04 -3.95 -14.34
N LYS A 255 -15.43 -2.76 -14.47
CA LYS A 255 -15.84 -1.73 -15.42
C LYS A 255 -15.39 -2.02 -16.86
N VAL A 256 -14.25 -2.69 -17.06
CA VAL A 256 -13.75 -3.04 -18.40
C VAL A 256 -14.41 -4.31 -18.95
N ASN A 257 -14.82 -5.27 -18.11
CA ASN A 257 -15.55 -6.46 -18.56
C ASN A 257 -17.05 -6.23 -18.82
N LYS A 258 -17.56 -5.02 -18.58
CA LYS A 258 -18.94 -4.61 -18.93
C LYS A 258 -19.04 -3.79 -20.23
N LEU A 259 -17.95 -3.73 -20.99
CA LEU A 259 -17.87 -3.15 -22.34
C LEU A 259 -17.53 -4.20 -23.41
N LEU A 260 -17.94 -5.46 -23.17
CA LEU A 260 -18.12 -6.49 -24.18
C LEU A 260 -19.58 -6.94 -24.14
#